data_AF-A0A9P4HSX2-F1
#
_entry.id   AF-A0A9P4HSX2-F1
#
_cell.length_a   1.000
_cell.length_b   1.000
_cell.length_c   1.000
_cell.angle_alpha   90.00
_cell.angle_beta   90.00
_cell.angle_gamma   90.00
#
_symmetry.space_group_name_H-M   'P 1'
#
loop_
_entity.id
_entity.type
_entity.pdbx_description
1 polymer ?
#
loop_
_entity_poly.entity_id
_entity_poly.type
_entity_poly.pdbx_seq_one_letter_code
_entity_poly.pdbx_strand_id
1 'polypeptide(L)'
;RTHPLYQATVQADDMYHCPYEGQANCGHKATKLKCNYDKYVDSHLKPFRCKNTGCIHVEFSSTACLLRHEREAHGMHGHGSKPHLCAYPDCERAIPGNGFPRRYNLYDHMKRVHDYTSPMPPTEAASPQS
;
A
#
# COMPACT_ATOMS: atom_id res chain seq x y z
N ARG A 1 -13.16 -12.04 11.38
CA ARG A 1 -12.64 -13.28 10.76
C ARG A 1 -13.27 -14.44 11.51
N THR A 2 -14.05 -15.29 10.85
CA THR A 2 -14.85 -16.36 11.49
C THR A 2 -14.36 -17.77 11.17
N HIS A 3 -13.37 -17.90 10.28
CA HIS A 3 -12.87 -19.21 9.86
C HIS A 3 -12.11 -19.91 11.02
N PRO A 4 -12.34 -21.22 11.27
CA PRO A 4 -11.69 -21.95 12.36
C PRO A 4 -10.16 -21.87 12.36
N LEU A 5 -9.56 -21.75 11.17
CA LEU A 5 -8.11 -21.63 11.02
C LEU A 5 -7.51 -20.42 11.77
N TYR A 6 -8.27 -19.35 12.03
CA TYR A 6 -7.75 -18.20 12.81
C TYR A 6 -7.69 -18.44 14.32
N GLN A 7 -8.31 -19.52 14.81
CA GLN A 7 -8.32 -19.92 16.22
C GLN A 7 -7.15 -20.85 16.57
N ALA A 8 -6.24 -21.11 15.63
CA ALA A 8 -5.06 -21.92 15.89
C ALA A 8 -4.23 -21.36 17.06
N THR A 9 -3.68 -22.28 17.86
CA THR A 9 -2.74 -22.02 18.94
C THR A 9 -1.32 -22.38 18.49
N VAL A 10 -0.33 -21.97 19.29
CA VAL A 10 1.05 -22.45 19.12
C VAL A 10 1.09 -23.98 19.23
N GLN A 11 2.00 -24.60 18.48
CA GLN A 11 2.26 -26.03 18.52
C GLN A 11 3.35 -26.36 19.55
N ALA A 12 3.82 -27.62 19.56
CA ALA A 12 4.78 -28.14 20.54
C ALA A 12 6.15 -27.43 20.54
N ASP A 13 6.46 -26.67 19.49
CA ASP A 13 7.70 -25.90 19.32
C ASP A 13 7.54 -24.41 19.70
N ASP A 14 6.41 -24.04 20.32
CA ASP A 14 6.03 -22.66 20.65
C ASP A 14 5.87 -21.74 19.41
N MET A 15 5.63 -22.31 18.23
CA MET A 15 5.42 -21.57 17.00
C MET A 15 4.03 -21.86 16.39
N TYR A 16 3.55 -20.91 15.59
CA TYR A 16 2.37 -21.07 14.76
C TYR A 16 2.78 -21.64 13.40
N HIS A 17 2.25 -22.81 13.07
CA HIS A 17 2.43 -23.45 11.77
C HIS A 17 1.25 -23.21 10.87
N CYS A 18 1.52 -22.94 9.59
CA CYS A 18 0.47 -22.80 8.61
C CYS A 18 -0.27 -24.15 8.45
N PRO A 19 -1.61 -24.20 8.46
CA PRO A 19 -2.36 -25.45 8.31
C PRO A 19 -2.16 -26.14 6.95
N TYR A 20 -1.62 -25.40 5.97
CA TYR A 20 -1.30 -25.91 4.64
C TYR A 20 0.21 -26.15 4.46
N GLU A 21 1.01 -26.08 5.53
CA GLU A 21 2.45 -26.37 5.46
C GLU A 21 2.72 -27.75 4.84
N GLY A 22 3.67 -27.82 3.91
CA GLY A 22 3.98 -29.03 3.14
C GLY A 22 3.15 -29.22 1.86
N GLN A 23 2.14 -28.40 1.61
CA GLN A 23 1.43 -28.40 0.31
C GLN A 23 2.21 -27.60 -0.74
N ALA A 24 2.06 -27.98 -2.02
CA ALA A 24 2.78 -27.36 -3.14
C ALA A 24 2.53 -25.84 -3.29
N ASN A 25 1.42 -25.33 -2.77
CA ASN A 25 1.03 -23.92 -2.79
C ASN A 25 1.31 -23.18 -1.47
N CYS A 26 2.03 -23.78 -0.52
CA CYS A 26 2.33 -23.18 0.77
C CYS A 26 3.84 -23.15 1.05
N GLY A 27 4.43 -21.96 0.99
CA GLY A 27 5.85 -21.72 1.34
C GLY A 27 6.04 -21.00 2.68
N HIS A 28 5.03 -20.98 3.55
CA HIS A 28 5.10 -20.27 4.83
C HIS A 28 5.95 -21.05 5.83
N LYS A 29 6.87 -20.36 6.49
CA LYS A 29 7.61 -20.91 7.63
C LYS A 29 6.83 -20.69 8.91
N ALA A 30 7.04 -21.56 9.89
CA ALA A 30 6.54 -21.37 11.25
C ALA A 30 6.91 -19.98 11.80
N THR A 31 6.01 -19.37 12.56
CA THR A 31 6.18 -18.02 13.12
C THR A 31 5.76 -17.97 14.57
N LYS A 32 6.48 -17.22 15.41
CA LYS A 32 6.08 -17.00 16.81
C LYS A 32 4.91 -16.03 16.95
N LEU A 33 4.69 -15.18 15.94
CA LEU A 33 3.69 -14.12 15.98
C LEU A 33 2.37 -14.57 15.32
N LYS A 34 1.28 -14.52 16.09
CA LYS A 34 -0.08 -14.81 15.59
C LYS A 34 -0.48 -13.93 14.41
N CYS A 35 -0.07 -12.66 14.41
CA CYS A 35 -0.40 -11.73 13.32
C CYS A 35 0.23 -12.13 11.98
N ASN A 36 1.37 -12.82 11.98
CA ASN A 36 1.97 -13.37 10.77
C ASN A 36 1.25 -14.63 10.33
N TYR A 37 0.89 -15.51 11.27
CA TYR A 37 0.08 -16.69 10.99
C TYR A 37 -1.27 -16.31 10.37
N ASP A 38 -1.96 -15.29 10.88
CA ASP A 38 -3.22 -14.81 10.33
C ASP A 38 -3.05 -14.33 8.87
N LYS A 39 -1.91 -13.72 8.51
CA LYS A 39 -1.59 -13.37 7.11
C LYS A 39 -1.39 -14.61 6.24
N TYR A 40 -0.78 -15.67 6.76
CA TYR A 40 -0.61 -16.93 6.05
C TYR A 40 -1.98 -17.57 5.76
N VAL A 41 -2.88 -17.58 6.74
CA VAL A 41 -4.26 -18.03 6.57
C VAL A 41 -5.01 -17.16 5.55
N ASP A 42 -4.89 -15.84 5.63
CA ASP A 42 -5.51 -14.94 4.65
C ASP A 42 -5.03 -15.22 3.21
N SER A 43 -3.76 -15.62 3.04
CA SER A 43 -3.19 -15.92 1.72
C SER A 43 -3.81 -17.14 1.05
N HIS A 44 -4.25 -18.11 1.86
CA HIS A 44 -4.90 -19.33 1.40
C HIS A 44 -6.39 -19.16 1.21
N LEU A 45 -7.07 -18.57 2.20
CA LEU A 45 -8.52 -18.39 2.16
C LEU A 45 -8.95 -17.27 1.21
N LYS A 46 -8.03 -16.34 0.88
CA LYS A 46 -8.27 -15.13 0.09
C LYS A 46 -9.63 -14.49 0.40
N PRO A 47 -9.86 -14.13 1.68
CA PRO A 47 -11.20 -13.77 2.14
C PRO A 47 -11.73 -12.46 1.54
N PHE A 48 -10.88 -11.69 0.88
CA PHE A 48 -11.23 -10.40 0.29
C PHE A 48 -11.60 -10.58 -1.19
N ARG A 49 -12.82 -10.19 -1.55
CA ARG A 49 -13.32 -10.26 -2.93
C ARG A 49 -13.74 -8.88 -3.40
N CYS A 50 -13.52 -8.60 -4.68
CA CYS A 50 -14.07 -7.40 -5.28
C CYS A 50 -15.61 -7.48 -5.30
N LYS A 51 -16.27 -6.39 -4.95
CA LYS A 51 -17.74 -6.30 -4.96
C LYS A 51 -18.33 -5.91 -6.33
N ASN A 52 -17.47 -5.51 -7.28
CA ASN A 52 -17.93 -5.11 -8.60
C ASN A 52 -18.39 -6.33 -9.41
N THR A 53 -19.56 -6.23 -10.05
CA THR A 53 -20.17 -7.32 -10.84
C THR A 53 -19.35 -7.71 -12.06
N GLY A 54 -18.49 -6.82 -12.57
CA GLY A 54 -17.55 -7.12 -13.66
C GLY A 54 -16.32 -7.93 -13.25
N CYS A 55 -16.04 -8.08 -11.96
CA CYS A 55 -14.89 -8.82 -11.44
C CYS A 55 -15.30 -10.21 -10.94
N ILE A 56 -15.45 -11.14 -11.88
CA ILE A 56 -15.82 -12.52 -11.56
C ILE A 56 -14.56 -13.29 -11.13
N HIS A 57 -14.59 -13.93 -9.95
CA HIS A 57 -13.52 -14.76 -9.37
C HIS A 57 -12.21 -14.06 -8.97
N VAL A 58 -12.20 -12.74 -8.78
CA VAL A 58 -11.00 -12.05 -8.29
C VAL A 58 -10.96 -12.05 -6.75
N GLU A 59 -10.07 -12.87 -6.19
CA GLU A 59 -9.90 -13.06 -4.75
C GLU A 59 -8.50 -12.63 -4.29
N PHE A 60 -8.44 -11.97 -3.13
CA PHE A 60 -7.24 -11.35 -2.62
C PHE A 60 -6.89 -11.84 -1.21
N SER A 61 -5.59 -11.99 -0.98
CA SER A 61 -5.01 -12.35 0.31
C SER A 61 -4.96 -11.20 1.32
N SER A 62 -5.22 -9.96 0.88
CA SER A 62 -5.18 -8.80 1.77
C SER A 62 -6.05 -7.68 1.26
N THR A 63 -6.49 -6.81 2.17
CA THR A 63 -7.20 -5.56 1.84
C THR A 63 -6.36 -4.66 0.94
N ALA A 64 -5.03 -4.63 1.09
CA ALA A 64 -4.16 -3.80 0.25
C ALA A 64 -4.19 -4.25 -1.21
N CYS A 65 -4.18 -5.56 -1.48
CA CYS A 65 -4.31 -6.07 -2.84
C CYS A 65 -5.69 -5.76 -3.43
N LEU A 66 -6.76 -5.91 -2.64
CA LEU A 66 -8.12 -5.55 -3.06
C LEU A 66 -8.22 -4.06 -3.42
N LEU A 67 -7.74 -3.17 -2.56
CA LEU A 67 -7.80 -1.72 -2.79
C LEU A 67 -6.98 -1.29 -4.02
N ARG A 68 -5.84 -1.94 -4.26
CA ARG A 68 -5.06 -1.71 -5.49
C ARG A 68 -5.85 -2.14 -6.72
N HIS A 69 -6.48 -3.30 -6.68
CA HIS A 69 -7.32 -3.77 -7.77
C HIS A 69 -8.50 -2.84 -8.03
N GLU A 70 -9.23 -2.42 -6.99
CA GLU A 70 -10.36 -1.50 -7.14
C GLU A 70 -9.91 -0.16 -7.76
N ARG A 71 -8.71 0.30 -7.45
CA ARG A 71 -8.12 1.48 -8.10
C ARG A 71 -7.81 1.28 -9.57
N GLU A 72 -7.16 0.18 -9.91
CA GLU A 72 -6.66 -0.05 -11.27
C GLU A 72 -7.79 -0.50 -12.22
N ALA A 73 -8.65 -1.41 -11.77
CA ALA A 73 -9.71 -1.99 -12.59
C ALA A 73 -11.00 -1.17 -12.60
N HIS A 74 -11.25 -0.34 -11.56
CA HIS A 74 -12.53 0.37 -11.41
C HIS A 74 -12.38 1.87 -11.21
N GLY A 75 -11.15 2.39 -11.12
CA GLY A 75 -10.92 3.80 -10.78
C GLY A 75 -11.43 4.18 -9.38
N MET A 76 -11.79 3.20 -8.55
CA MET A 76 -12.29 3.42 -7.19
C MET A 76 -11.14 3.76 -6.25
N HIS A 77 -11.42 4.46 -5.14
CA HIS A 77 -10.37 4.89 -4.21
C HIS A 77 -9.25 5.68 -4.89
N GLY A 78 -9.61 6.47 -5.92
CA GLY A 78 -8.72 7.44 -6.54
C GLY A 78 -8.16 8.39 -5.47
N HIS A 79 -6.92 8.83 -5.67
CA HIS A 79 -6.19 9.68 -4.72
C HIS A 79 -6.81 11.08 -4.60
N GLY A 80 -7.94 11.22 -3.91
CA GLY A 80 -8.56 12.47 -3.50
C GLY A 80 -8.55 13.59 -4.54
N SER A 81 -8.59 14.83 -4.08
CA SER A 81 -8.14 15.95 -4.89
C SER A 81 -6.63 15.88 -5.08
N LYS A 82 -6.16 16.21 -6.27
CA LYS A 82 -4.74 16.35 -6.62
C LYS A 82 -4.41 17.83 -6.82
N PRO A 83 -4.45 18.66 -5.76
CA PRO A 83 -4.36 20.11 -5.89
C PRO A 83 -2.95 20.61 -6.25
N HIS A 84 -1.92 19.76 -6.13
CA HIS A 84 -0.53 20.18 -6.32
C HIS A 84 -0.06 19.87 -7.75
N LEU A 85 -0.20 20.85 -8.63
CA LEU A 85 0.23 20.74 -10.03
C LEU A 85 1.72 21.06 -10.17
N CYS A 86 2.36 20.46 -11.17
CA CYS A 86 3.71 20.87 -11.57
C CYS A 86 3.69 22.32 -12.09
N ALA A 87 4.72 23.11 -11.77
CA ALA A 87 4.81 24.50 -12.22
C ALA A 87 5.34 24.64 -13.66
N TYR A 88 5.90 23.57 -14.24
CA TYR A 88 6.36 23.56 -15.63
C TYR A 88 5.19 23.29 -16.58
N PRO A 89 4.83 24.24 -17.47
CA PRO A 89 3.64 24.13 -18.31
C PRO A 89 3.70 22.99 -19.32
N ASP A 90 4.90 22.60 -19.76
CA ASP A 90 5.12 21.47 -20.67
C ASP A 90 5.07 20.10 -19.97
N CYS A 91 4.87 20.06 -18.65
CA CYS A 91 4.79 18.82 -17.89
C CYS A 91 3.35 18.29 -17.82
N GLU A 92 3.14 17.01 -18.10
CA GLU A 92 1.83 16.36 -17.99
C GLU A 92 1.22 16.48 -16.57
N ARG A 93 2.06 16.70 -15.56
CA ARG A 93 1.67 16.91 -14.16
C ARG A 93 1.21 18.33 -13.85
N ALA A 94 1.32 19.28 -14.79
CA ALA A 94 0.76 20.62 -14.70
C ALA A 94 -0.72 20.67 -15.09
N ILE A 95 -1.23 19.64 -15.78
CA ILE A 95 -2.63 19.55 -16.22
C ILE A 95 -3.55 19.33 -15.00
N PRO A 96 -4.60 20.15 -14.81
CA PRO A 96 -5.59 19.95 -13.76
C PRO A 96 -6.14 18.51 -13.74
N GLY A 97 -6.07 17.85 -12.59
CA GLY A 97 -6.44 16.43 -12.43
C GLY A 97 -5.26 15.44 -12.48
N ASN A 98 -4.12 15.83 -13.03
CA ASN A 98 -2.91 15.00 -13.11
C ASN A 98 -1.84 15.32 -12.05
N GLY A 99 -2.11 16.31 -11.21
CA GLY A 99 -1.24 16.73 -10.13
C GLY A 99 -1.01 15.66 -9.06
N PHE A 100 -0.38 16.10 -7.99
CA PHE A 100 -0.03 15.29 -6.86
C PHE A 100 -1.03 15.49 -5.71
N PRO A 101 -1.38 14.41 -5.00
CA PRO A 101 -2.20 14.52 -3.79
C PRO A 101 -1.42 15.12 -2.61
N ARG A 102 -0.08 15.17 -2.68
CA ARG A 102 0.79 15.70 -1.62
C ARG A 102 1.88 16.61 -2.19
N ARG A 103 2.20 17.70 -1.47
CA ARG A 103 3.30 18.63 -1.83
C ARG A 103 4.66 17.94 -1.92
N TYR A 104 4.93 16.97 -1.05
CA TYR A 104 6.19 16.21 -1.10
C TYR A 104 6.37 15.47 -2.43
N ASN A 105 5.31 14.82 -2.93
CA ASN A 105 5.37 14.10 -4.20
C ASN A 105 5.58 15.07 -5.38
N LEU A 106 5.01 16.27 -5.31
CA LEU A 106 5.30 17.33 -6.28
C LEU A 106 6.79 17.72 -6.22
N TYR A 107 7.32 18.07 -5.04
CA TYR A 107 8.72 18.48 -4.89
C TYR A 107 9.70 17.41 -5.36
N ASP A 108 9.46 16.15 -4.99
CA ASP A 108 10.26 15.01 -5.41
C ASP A 108 10.20 14.77 -6.94
N HIS A 109 9.02 14.94 -7.55
CA HIS A 109 8.88 14.96 -9.00
C HIS A 109 9.68 16.10 -9.63
N MET A 110 9.56 17.33 -9.12
CA MET A 110 10.28 18.47 -9.67
C MET A 110 11.80 18.25 -9.59
N LYS A 111 12.29 17.70 -8.47
CA LYS A 111 13.71 17.40 -8.30
C LYS A 111 14.23 16.35 -9.29
N ARG A 112 13.44 15.32 -9.62
CA ARG A 112 13.89 14.20 -10.47
C ARG A 112 13.61 14.37 -11.96
N VAL A 113 12.54 15.08 -12.31
CA VAL A 113 12.07 15.22 -13.69
C VAL A 113 12.47 16.56 -14.29
N HIS A 114 12.61 17.59 -13.46
CA HIS A 114 12.97 18.94 -13.89
C HIS A 114 14.31 19.42 -13.29
N ASP A 115 15.08 18.50 -12.69
CA ASP A 115 16.32 18.80 -11.96
C ASP A 115 16.19 20.01 -11.04
N TYR A 116 14.99 20.17 -10.44
CA TYR A 116 14.64 21.33 -9.65
C TYR A 116 15.53 21.38 -8.40
N THR A 117 16.53 22.24 -8.47
CA THR A 117 17.35 22.61 -7.35
C THR A 117 16.61 23.74 -6.65
N SER A 118 15.87 23.40 -5.59
CA SER A 118 15.28 24.45 -4.76
C SER A 118 16.39 25.43 -4.39
N PRO A 119 16.17 26.75 -4.49
CA PRO A 119 16.98 27.65 -3.69
C PRO A 119 16.79 27.15 -2.26
N MET A 120 17.88 26.79 -1.60
CA MET A 120 17.85 26.49 -0.17
C MET A 120 17.07 27.62 0.51
N PRO A 121 16.19 27.37 1.49
CA PRO A 121 15.91 28.44 2.43
C PRO A 121 17.29 28.91 2.94
N PRO A 122 17.56 30.21 3.05
CA PRO A 122 18.70 30.65 3.83
C PRO A 122 18.53 29.95 5.18
N THR A 123 19.53 29.14 5.54
CA THR A 123 19.76 28.69 6.91
C THR A 123 19.26 29.77 7.85
N GLU A 124 18.32 29.41 8.72
CA GLU A 124 17.94 30.23 9.87
C GLU A 124 19.23 30.79 10.47
N ALA A 125 19.48 32.07 10.20
CA ALA A 125 20.45 32.82 10.96
C ALA A 125 19.86 32.81 12.36
N ALA A 126 20.54 32.08 13.25
CA ALA A 126 20.30 32.11 14.67
C ALA A 126 20.14 33.58 15.09
N SER A 127 18.91 33.99 15.39
CA SER A 127 18.67 35.23 16.10
C SER A 127 19.21 35.02 17.52
N PRO A 128 20.24 35.76 17.95
CA PRO A 128 20.60 35.77 19.35
C PRO A 128 19.51 36.52 20.11
N GLN A 129 19.17 35.97 21.28
CA GLN A 129 18.35 36.60 22.30
C GLN A 129 18.79 38.04 22.58
N SER A 130 17.80 38.92 22.79
CA SER A 130 17.87 40.06 23.72
C SER A 130 16.47 40.39 24.19
#